data_AF-A0AAU6GMM3-F1
#
_entry.id   AF-A0AAU6GMM3-F1
#
_cell.length_a   1.000
_cell.length_b   1.000
_cell.length_c   1.000
_cell.angle_alpha   90.00
_cell.angle_beta   90.00
_cell.angle_gamma   90.00
#
_symmetry.space_group_name_H-M   'P 1'
#
loop_
_entity.id
_entity.type
_entity.pdbx_description
1 polymer ?
#
loop_
_entity_poly.entity_id
_entity_poly.type
_entity_poly.pdbx_seq_one_letter_code
_entity_poly.pdbx_strand_id
1 'polypeptide(L)'
;MVGTVSRSRYAQIVAELRGVTGQQTQGQFTIGDRALEIEPIRPCSSRATGATRPAAQSLARLAEDLGLPVTTIQQARWTASRWPADRRRKTESFTVHRVLAGIDDERERFAAIDELPDGKTHWTVDDATQRLGTQGKTPAAQQGTTTVITPRPGA
;
A
#
# COMPACT_ATOMS: atom_id res chain seq x y z
N MET A 1 15.37 -24.06 19.20
CA MET A 1 13.89 -24.18 19.19
C MET A 1 13.30 -22.81 18.98
N VAL A 2 12.05 -22.72 18.54
CA VAL A 2 11.27 -21.47 18.51
C VAL A 2 10.05 -21.71 19.38
N GLY A 3 9.99 -21.10 20.56
CA GLY A 3 9.04 -21.50 21.59
C GLY A 3 9.18 -22.99 21.91
N THR A 4 8.05 -23.71 21.85
CA THR A 4 7.96 -25.16 22.14
C THR A 4 8.25 -26.06 20.93
N VAL A 5 8.48 -25.51 19.74
CA VAL A 5 8.68 -26.31 18.52
C VAL A 5 10.13 -26.31 18.03
N SER A 6 10.49 -27.36 17.30
CA SER A 6 11.76 -27.43 16.57
C SER A 6 11.82 -26.37 15.46
N ARG A 7 13.04 -26.04 15.00
CA ARG A 7 13.23 -25.09 13.89
C ARG A 7 12.60 -25.60 12.58
N SER A 8 12.67 -26.90 12.32
CA SER A 8 12.06 -27.53 11.16
C SER A 8 10.53 -27.45 11.20
N ARG A 9 9.91 -27.74 12.36
CA ARG A 9 8.46 -27.61 12.52
C ARG A 9 8.00 -26.15 12.39
N TYR A 10 8.75 -25.21 12.96
CA TYR A 10 8.47 -23.79 12.78
C TYR A 10 8.45 -23.38 11.30
N ALA A 11 9.43 -23.82 10.51
CA ALA A 11 9.47 -23.53 9.08
C ALA A 11 8.24 -24.08 8.32
N GLN A 12 7.77 -25.29 8.67
CA GLN A 12 6.53 -25.85 8.11
C GLN A 12 5.30 -25.03 8.50
N ILE A 13 5.16 -24.66 9.78
CA ILE A 13 4.06 -23.80 10.25
C ILE A 13 4.05 -22.48 9.50
N VAL A 14 5.21 -21.86 9.30
CA VAL A 14 5.30 -20.60 8.53
C VAL A 14 4.87 -20.80 7.08
N ALA A 15 5.18 -21.94 6.45
CA ALA A 15 4.71 -22.24 5.10
C ALA A 15 3.18 -22.42 5.06
N GLU A 16 2.61 -23.17 6.01
CA GLU A 16 1.16 -23.36 6.16
C GLU A 16 0.43 -22.03 6.35
N LEU A 17 0.89 -21.21 7.31
CA LEU A 17 0.27 -19.91 7.63
C LEU A 17 0.43 -18.88 6.52
N ARG A 18 1.46 -18.99 5.67
CA ARG A 18 1.57 -18.17 4.46
C ARG A 18 0.46 -18.46 3.45
N GLY A 19 0.06 -19.72 3.30
CA GLY A 19 -1.10 -20.07 2.47
C GLY A 19 -2.39 -19.40 2.98
N VAL A 20 -2.65 -19.47 4.28
CA VAL A 20 -3.80 -18.82 4.93
C VAL A 20 -3.74 -17.30 4.75
N THR A 21 -2.57 -16.70 4.90
CA THR A 21 -2.38 -15.25 4.74
C THR A 21 -2.63 -14.83 3.29
N GLY A 22 -2.18 -15.61 2.30
CA GLY A 22 -2.46 -15.37 0.89
C GLY A 22 -3.96 -15.38 0.57
N GLN A 23 -4.72 -16.32 1.14
CA GLN A 23 -6.18 -16.36 0.98
C GLN A 23 -6.85 -15.14 1.62
N GLN A 24 -6.42 -14.72 2.81
CA GLN A 24 -6.94 -13.50 3.44
C GLN A 24 -6.63 -12.26 2.61
N THR A 25 -5.42 -12.15 2.06
CA THR A 25 -5.04 -11.05 1.16
C THR A 25 -5.93 -10.99 -0.07
N GLN A 26 -6.16 -12.13 -0.72
CA GLN A 26 -7.06 -12.21 -1.87
C GLN A 26 -8.49 -11.80 -1.51
N GLY A 27 -9.01 -12.25 -0.36
CA GLY A 27 -10.33 -11.88 0.14
C GLY A 27 -10.45 -10.37 0.36
N GLN A 28 -9.46 -9.75 1.01
CA GLN A 28 -9.46 -8.30 1.28
C GLN A 28 -9.38 -7.48 -0.01
N PHE A 29 -8.57 -7.91 -0.99
CA PHE A 29 -8.57 -7.27 -2.31
C PHE A 29 -9.89 -7.42 -3.03
N THR A 30 -10.53 -8.60 -2.97
CA THR A 30 -11.85 -8.82 -3.57
C THR A 30 -12.90 -7.89 -2.97
N ILE A 31 -12.92 -7.76 -1.65
CA ILE A 31 -13.79 -6.80 -0.94
C ILE A 31 -13.50 -5.38 -1.42
N GLY A 32 -12.23 -4.99 -1.51
CA GLY A 32 -11.82 -3.67 -1.98
C GLY A 32 -12.24 -3.38 -3.42
N ASP A 33 -12.09 -4.36 -4.32
CA ASP A 33 -12.47 -4.26 -5.73
C ASP A 33 -13.99 -4.08 -5.88
N ARG A 34 -14.78 -4.88 -5.15
CA ARG A 34 -16.25 -4.74 -5.13
C ARG A 34 -16.68 -3.41 -4.50
N ALA A 35 -16.00 -2.96 -3.45
CA ALA A 35 -16.27 -1.67 -2.85
C ALA A 35 -15.94 -0.50 -3.79
N LEU A 36 -14.92 -0.63 -4.66
CA LEU A 36 -14.60 0.34 -5.71
C LEU A 36 -15.61 0.36 -6.84
N GLU A 37 -16.11 -0.82 -7.21
CA GLU A 37 -17.16 -0.97 -8.20
C GLU A 37 -18.47 -0.33 -7.73
N ILE A 38 -18.83 -0.53 -6.46
CA ILE A 38 -20.01 0.09 -5.84
C ILE A 38 -19.83 1.60 -5.69
N GLU A 39 -18.69 2.04 -5.18
CA GLU A 39 -18.41 3.44 -4.94
C GLU A 39 -16.96 3.79 -5.33
N PRO A 40 -16.75 4.36 -6.52
CA PRO A 40 -15.43 4.78 -6.97
C PRO A 40 -14.82 5.86 -6.07
N ILE A 41 -13.49 5.87 -5.94
CA ILE A 41 -12.80 6.97 -5.26
C ILE A 41 -12.73 8.15 -6.22
N ARG A 42 -13.46 9.22 -5.89
CA ARG A 42 -13.43 10.47 -6.64
C ARG A 42 -12.41 11.41 -6.01
N PRO A 43 -11.62 12.15 -6.80
CA PRO A 43 -10.89 13.30 -6.29
C PRO A 43 -11.89 14.24 -5.60
N CYS A 44 -11.57 14.72 -4.40
CA CYS A 44 -12.42 15.67 -3.68
C CYS A 44 -12.66 16.91 -4.54
N SER A 45 -13.74 16.93 -5.32
CA SER A 45 -14.31 18.17 -5.81
C SER A 45 -14.92 18.86 -4.61
N SER A 46 -14.43 20.05 -4.27
CA SER A 46 -14.78 20.85 -3.10
C SER A 46 -16.23 21.35 -3.02
N ARG A 47 -17.20 20.61 -3.59
CA ARG A 47 -18.56 21.10 -3.85
C ARG A 47 -19.71 20.15 -3.51
N ALA A 48 -19.54 19.28 -2.52
CA ALA A 48 -20.64 18.49 -1.97
C ALA A 48 -20.98 18.97 -0.55
N THR A 49 -21.80 20.01 -0.46
CA THR A 49 -22.40 20.52 0.77
C THR A 49 -23.62 19.67 1.16
N GLY A 50 -23.69 19.27 2.42
CA GLY A 50 -24.97 19.19 3.15
C GLY A 50 -25.71 17.85 3.32
N ALA A 51 -25.31 16.76 2.66
CA ALA A 51 -25.94 15.44 2.89
C ALA A 51 -24.88 14.38 3.16
N THR A 52 -25.18 13.38 3.99
CA THR A 52 -24.39 12.14 4.05
C THR A 52 -24.17 11.67 2.63
N ARG A 53 -22.93 11.76 2.17
CA ARG A 53 -22.56 11.48 0.78
C ARG A 53 -23.11 10.08 0.43
N PRO A 54 -23.81 9.86 -0.70
CA PRO A 54 -24.31 8.53 -1.09
C PRO A 54 -23.25 7.44 -0.98
N ALA A 55 -22.00 7.79 -1.27
CA ALA A 55 -20.79 7.00 -1.03
C ALA A 55 -20.65 6.41 0.38
N ALA A 56 -20.90 7.20 1.42
CA ALA A 56 -20.83 6.73 2.80
C ALA A 56 -21.97 5.77 3.13
N GLN A 57 -23.15 5.99 2.55
CA GLN A 57 -24.33 5.15 2.77
C GLN A 57 -24.19 3.77 2.11
N SER A 58 -23.78 3.72 0.83
CA SER A 58 -23.58 2.44 0.12
C SER A 58 -22.52 1.56 0.78
N LEU A 59 -21.42 2.16 1.27
CA LEU A 59 -20.37 1.41 1.98
C LEU A 59 -20.81 0.97 3.38
N ALA A 60 -21.61 1.78 4.08
CA ALA A 60 -22.18 1.38 5.36
C ALA A 60 -23.13 0.20 5.20
N ARG A 61 -23.96 0.21 4.13
CA ARG A 61 -24.84 -0.91 3.81
C ARG A 61 -24.07 -2.19 3.48
N LEU A 62 -23.04 -2.08 2.64
CA LEU A 62 -22.15 -3.21 2.33
C LEU A 62 -21.49 -3.78 3.59
N ALA A 63 -21.07 -2.91 4.51
CA ALA A 63 -20.45 -3.30 5.76
C ALA A 63 -21.43 -4.09 6.66
N GLU A 64 -22.68 -3.62 6.77
CA GLU A 64 -23.75 -4.31 7.49
C GLU A 64 -24.04 -5.70 6.88
N ASP A 65 -24.24 -5.77 5.57
CA ASP A 65 -24.58 -7.02 4.87
C ASP A 65 -23.44 -8.07 4.94
N LEU A 66 -22.18 -7.63 5.05
CA LEU A 66 -21.00 -8.50 5.21
C LEU A 66 -20.63 -8.80 6.68
N GLY A 67 -21.26 -8.12 7.65
CA GLY A 67 -20.90 -8.22 9.06
C GLY A 67 -19.49 -7.68 9.37
N LEU A 68 -19.02 -6.68 8.62
CA LEU A 68 -17.70 -6.08 8.76
C LEU A 68 -17.79 -4.63 9.21
N PRO A 69 -16.75 -4.08 9.89
CA PRO A 69 -16.66 -2.66 10.13
C PRO A 69 -16.59 -1.87 8.82
N VAL A 70 -17.32 -0.75 8.71
CA VAL A 70 -17.25 0.12 7.53
C VAL A 70 -15.83 0.65 7.30
N THR A 71 -15.03 0.79 8.36
CA THR A 71 -13.60 1.15 8.28
C THR A 71 -12.78 0.10 7.55
N THR A 72 -13.06 -1.19 7.74
CA THR A 72 -12.42 -2.29 7.00
C THR A 72 -12.75 -2.20 5.52
N ILE A 73 -14.02 -1.95 5.17
CA ILE A 73 -14.43 -1.75 3.77
C ILE A 73 -13.73 -0.54 3.14
N GLN A 74 -13.67 0.58 3.86
CA GLN A 74 -13.01 1.80 3.39
C GLN A 74 -11.50 1.59 3.17
N GLN A 75 -10.82 0.92 4.10
CA GLN A 75 -9.41 0.58 3.97
C GLN A 75 -9.17 -0.38 2.80
N ALA A 76 -10.00 -1.43 2.69
CA ALA A 76 -9.92 -2.38 1.59
C ALA A 76 -10.05 -1.68 0.23
N ARG A 77 -11.08 -0.83 0.10
CA ARG A 77 -11.36 -0.03 -1.09
C ARG A 77 -10.20 0.89 -1.45
N TRP A 78 -9.66 1.62 -0.49
CA TRP A 78 -8.53 2.53 -0.72
C TRP A 78 -7.25 1.80 -1.09
N THR A 79 -6.93 0.68 -0.45
CA THR A 79 -5.77 -0.12 -0.83
C THR A 79 -5.94 -0.73 -2.22
N ALA A 80 -7.12 -1.26 -2.56
CA ALA A 80 -7.41 -1.79 -3.89
C ALA A 80 -7.26 -0.72 -4.99
N SER A 81 -7.60 0.54 -4.70
CA SER A 81 -7.49 1.61 -5.70
C SER A 81 -6.05 2.00 -6.01
N ARG A 82 -5.14 1.73 -5.07
CA ARG A 82 -3.70 2.02 -5.19
C ARG A 82 -2.92 0.84 -5.78
N TRP A 83 -3.54 -0.34 -5.83
CA TRP A 83 -2.96 -1.59 -6.32
C TRP A 83 -3.87 -2.25 -7.35
N PRO A 84 -3.73 -1.91 -8.65
CA PRO A 84 -4.33 -2.66 -9.74
C PRO A 84 -4.01 -4.16 -9.67
N ALA A 85 -4.89 -5.02 -10.19
CA ALA A 85 -4.78 -6.47 -10.05
C ALA A 85 -3.45 -7.06 -10.57
N ASP A 86 -2.88 -6.48 -11.62
CA ASP A 86 -1.59 -6.83 -12.23
C ASP A 86 -0.38 -6.38 -11.41
N ARG A 87 -0.57 -5.45 -10.46
CA ARG A 87 0.49 -4.92 -9.58
C ARG A 87 0.48 -5.48 -8.17
N ARG A 88 -0.41 -6.45 -7.87
CA ARG A 88 -0.50 -7.10 -6.57
C ARG A 88 0.46 -8.27 -6.48
N ARG A 89 1.24 -8.35 -5.40
CA ARG A 89 2.10 -9.50 -5.14
C ARG A 89 1.39 -10.52 -4.25
N LYS A 90 1.05 -11.68 -4.81
CA LYS A 90 0.33 -12.76 -4.11
C LYS A 90 1.07 -13.30 -2.88
N THR A 91 2.39 -13.15 -2.84
CA THR A 91 3.24 -13.59 -1.73
C THR A 91 3.19 -12.65 -0.53
N GLU A 92 2.84 -11.38 -0.76
CA GLU A 92 2.85 -10.35 0.27
C GLU A 92 1.49 -10.21 0.94
N SER A 93 1.50 -9.89 2.22
CA SER A 93 0.27 -9.67 2.98
C SER A 93 -0.47 -8.42 2.51
N PHE A 94 -1.79 -8.38 2.71
CA PHE A 94 -2.58 -7.17 2.48
C PHE A 94 -2.08 -5.99 3.32
N THR A 95 -1.62 -6.24 4.54
CA THR A 95 -1.07 -5.20 5.42
C THR A 95 0.14 -4.51 4.79
N VAL A 96 1.06 -5.26 4.17
CA VAL A 96 2.20 -4.68 3.42
C VAL A 96 1.71 -3.79 2.29
N HIS A 97 0.77 -4.29 1.47
CA HIS A 97 0.18 -3.50 0.40
C HIS A 97 -0.48 -2.22 0.94
N ARG A 98 -1.21 -2.30 2.07
CA ARG A 98 -1.86 -1.15 2.69
C ARG A 98 -0.86 -0.11 3.17
N VAL A 99 0.27 -0.53 3.75
CA VAL A 99 1.33 0.40 4.17
C VAL A 99 2.00 1.06 2.97
N LEU A 100 2.41 0.26 1.97
CA LEU A 100 3.06 0.77 0.75
C LEU A 100 2.09 1.60 -0.12
N ALA A 101 0.78 1.40 -0.01
CA ALA A 101 -0.22 2.27 -0.62
C ALA A 101 -0.15 3.73 -0.11
N GLY A 102 0.53 3.98 1.01
CA GLY A 102 0.84 5.33 1.48
C GLY A 102 1.85 6.08 0.61
N ILE A 103 2.61 5.40 -0.25
CA ILE A 103 3.52 6.04 -1.21
C ILE A 103 2.69 6.74 -2.28
N ASP A 104 2.84 8.06 -2.38
CA ASP A 104 2.03 8.89 -3.28
C ASP A 104 2.38 8.72 -4.75
N ASP A 105 3.67 8.73 -5.07
CA ASP A 105 4.16 8.47 -6.42
C ASP A 105 3.84 7.02 -6.82
N GLU A 106 3.11 6.87 -7.93
CA GLU A 106 2.66 5.57 -8.41
C GLU A 106 3.80 4.68 -8.89
N ARG A 107 4.78 5.25 -9.59
CA ARG A 107 5.92 4.48 -10.12
C ARG A 107 6.77 3.97 -8.98
N GLU A 108 7.03 4.83 -8.01
CA GLU A 108 7.78 4.44 -6.81
C GLU A 108 7.01 3.42 -5.98
N ARG A 109 5.69 3.57 -5.83
CA ARG A 109 4.87 2.57 -5.13
C ARG A 109 5.01 1.20 -5.78
N PHE A 110 4.87 1.11 -7.10
CA PHE A 110 4.97 -0.17 -7.81
C PHE A 110 6.38 -0.75 -7.76
N ALA A 111 7.42 0.09 -7.91
CA ALA A 111 8.80 -0.36 -7.74
C ALA A 111 9.05 -0.89 -6.32
N ALA A 112 8.52 -0.22 -5.30
CA ALA A 112 8.74 -0.58 -3.90
C ALA A 112 8.22 -1.98 -3.57
N ILE A 113 7.07 -2.42 -4.09
CA ILE A 113 6.62 -3.79 -3.79
C ILE A 113 7.43 -4.86 -4.54
N ASP A 114 8.06 -4.48 -5.65
CA ASP A 114 8.88 -5.37 -6.48
C ASP A 114 10.32 -5.50 -5.96
N GLU A 115 10.85 -4.43 -5.37
CA GLU A 115 12.19 -4.34 -4.79
C GLU A 115 12.19 -4.82 -3.34
N LEU A 116 12.32 -6.13 -3.14
CA LEU A 116 12.53 -6.71 -1.82
C LEU A 116 13.79 -6.11 -1.15
N PRO A 117 13.77 -5.80 0.16
CA PRO A 117 14.97 -5.39 0.87
C PRO A 117 16.07 -6.45 0.79
N ASP A 118 17.33 -6.02 0.73
CA ASP A 118 18.48 -6.90 0.52
C ASP A 118 18.49 -8.10 1.48
N GLY A 119 18.62 -9.30 0.91
CA GLY A 119 18.69 -10.56 1.65
C GLY A 119 17.34 -11.04 2.21
N LYS A 120 16.22 -10.36 1.92
CA LYS A 120 14.88 -10.79 2.35
C LYS A 120 14.11 -11.47 1.23
N THR A 121 13.30 -12.44 1.64
CA THR A 121 12.41 -13.22 0.74
C THR A 121 10.97 -12.70 0.72
N HIS A 122 10.63 -11.79 1.63
CA HIS A 122 9.30 -11.21 1.78
C HIS A 122 9.41 -9.86 2.52
N TRP A 123 8.37 -9.04 2.39
CA TRP A 123 8.26 -7.81 3.17
C TRP A 123 7.80 -8.10 4.59
N THR A 124 8.40 -7.39 5.54
CA THR A 124 7.79 -7.23 6.87
C THR A 124 7.02 -5.91 6.92
N VAL A 125 6.08 -5.82 7.87
CA VAL A 125 5.34 -4.56 8.09
C VAL A 125 6.28 -3.43 8.51
N ASP A 126 7.33 -3.75 9.28
CA ASP A 126 8.33 -2.79 9.72
C ASP A 126 9.15 -2.25 8.54
N ASP A 127 9.59 -3.13 7.63
CA ASP A 127 10.30 -2.72 6.41
C ASP A 127 9.42 -1.80 5.56
N ALA A 128 8.15 -2.15 5.37
CA ALA A 128 7.21 -1.35 4.60
C ALA A 128 6.99 0.04 5.23
N THR A 129 6.90 0.08 6.57
CA THR A 129 6.74 1.33 7.32
C THR A 129 7.99 2.18 7.24
N GLN A 130 9.18 1.57 7.33
CA GLN A 130 10.46 2.24 7.15
C GLN A 130 10.57 2.83 5.73
N ARG A 131 10.22 2.05 4.69
CA ARG A 131 10.21 2.52 3.30
C ARG A 131 9.29 3.73 3.14
N LEU A 132 8.07 3.66 3.65
CA LEU A 132 7.12 4.79 3.63
C LEU A 132 7.70 6.03 4.36
N GLY A 133 8.33 5.84 5.52
CA GLY A 133 8.93 6.94 6.28
C GLY A 133 10.15 7.60 5.60
N THR A 134 10.90 6.85 4.78
CA THR A 134 12.04 7.40 4.02
C THR A 134 11.62 8.29 2.84
N GLN A 135 10.38 8.20 2.37
CA GLN A 135 9.85 9.05 1.30
C GLN A 135 9.73 10.52 1.71
N GLY A 136 9.47 10.79 2.99
CA GLY A 136 9.52 12.16 3.53
C GLY A 136 10.94 12.71 3.65
N LYS A 137 11.97 11.89 3.38
CA LYS A 137 13.39 12.22 3.50
C LYS A 137 14.11 12.11 2.16
N THR A 138 13.46 12.46 1.05
CA THR A 138 14.18 12.67 -0.22
C THR A 138 15.31 13.67 0.05
N PRO A 139 16.58 13.36 -0.26
CA PRO A 139 17.66 14.30 -0.11
C PRO A 139 17.43 15.44 -1.12
N ALA A 140 17.09 16.62 -0.61
CA ALA A 140 17.33 17.86 -1.35
C ALA A 140 18.84 18.12 -1.36
N ALA A 141 19.57 17.44 -2.25
CA ALA A 141 20.93 17.77 -2.68
C ALA A 141 21.17 16.98 -3.98
N GLN A 142 21.20 17.60 -5.16
CA GLN A 142 22.33 18.42 -5.60
C GLN A 142 21.82 19.59 -6.46
N GLN A 143 21.71 20.78 -5.87
CA GLN A 143 21.87 22.01 -6.66
C GLN A 143 23.36 22.17 -6.93
N GLY A 144 23.80 21.66 -8.07
CA GLY A 144 25.11 22.01 -8.63
C GLY A 144 25.08 23.45 -9.11
N THR A 145 25.15 24.42 -8.20
CA THR A 145 25.43 25.81 -8.56
C THR A 145 26.94 26.02 -8.50
N THR A 146 27.62 25.78 -9.60
CA THR A 146 28.94 26.39 -9.84
C THR A 146 28.83 27.19 -11.13
N THR A 147 28.27 28.39 -11.01
CA THR A 147 28.45 29.42 -12.02
C THR A 147 29.85 29.98 -11.85
N VAL A 148 30.82 29.41 -12.59
CA VAL A 148 32.09 30.11 -12.86
C VAL A 148 31.77 31.19 -13.89
N ILE A 149 31.72 32.45 -13.46
CA ILE A 149 31.76 33.60 -14.36
C ILE A 149 33.23 33.93 -14.61
N THR A 150 33.66 33.92 -15.87
CA THR A 150 34.97 34.44 -16.32
C THR A 150 34.74 35.12 -17.68
N PRO A 151 35.40 36.27 -17.95
CA PRO A 151 34.81 37.38 -18.69
C PRO A 151 35.02 37.30 -20.20
N ARG A 152 34.22 38.05 -20.96
CA ARG A 152 34.37 38.24 -22.41
C ARG A 152 35.14 39.54 -22.71
N PRO A 153 36.14 39.53 -23.62
CA PRO A 153 36.91 40.72 -23.98
C PRO A 153 36.31 41.49 -25.16
N GLY A 154 36.54 42.81 -25.17
CA GLY A 154 36.80 43.62 -26.37
C GLY A 154 35.62 44.24 -27.11
N ALA A 155 35.49 45.57 -27.00
CA ALA A 155 35.52 46.53 -28.11
C ALA A 155 35.71 47.95 -27.54
#